data_AF-A0A7K4NIM3-F1
#
_entry.id   AF-A0A7K4NIM3-F1
#
_cell.length_a   1.000
_cell.length_b   1.000
_cell.length_c   1.000
_cell.angle_alpha   90.00
_cell.angle_beta   90.00
_cell.angle_gamma   90.00
#
_symmetry.space_group_name_H-M   'P 1'
#
loop_
_entity.id
_entity.type
_entity.pdbx_description
1 polymer ?
#
loop_
_entity_poly.entity_id
_entity_poly.type
_entity_poly.pdbx_seq_one_letter_code
_entity_poly.pdbx_strand_id
1 'polypeptide(L)'
;MPNYEIKYLADKVHVHRWPQNTPIWDNSIQKQLDDFINKNPEKKQIIVKDKIVQVEKFEFSSLKKIGISVPLFKNECTIIFEAQFGALFAHIHITTKSENYIDIFNQLITWRESFFPNPDI
;
A
#
# COMPACT_ATOMS: atom_id res chain seq x y z
N MET A 1 -20.37 -1.55 6.85
CA MET A 1 -20.35 -2.83 6.11
C MET A 1 -19.62 -3.85 6.97
N PRO A 2 -20.09 -5.10 7.07
CA PRO A 2 -19.42 -6.10 7.89
C PRO A 2 -18.04 -6.41 7.31
N ASN A 3 -16.98 -6.25 8.13
CA ASN A 3 -15.59 -6.68 7.95
C ASN A 3 -15.11 -6.83 6.49
N TYR A 4 -15.10 -5.73 5.72
CA TYR A 4 -14.50 -5.73 4.39
C TYR A 4 -12.98 -5.77 4.54
N GLU A 5 -12.40 -6.95 4.35
CA GLU A 5 -10.97 -7.21 4.48
C GLU A 5 -10.46 -7.89 3.20
N ILE A 6 -9.50 -7.26 2.55
CA ILE A 6 -8.80 -7.83 1.39
C ILE A 6 -7.46 -8.36 1.87
N LYS A 7 -7.15 -9.61 1.51
CA LYS A 7 -5.85 -10.24 1.78
C LYS A 7 -5.23 -10.74 0.48
N TYR A 8 -3.99 -10.35 0.23
CA TYR A 8 -3.23 -10.84 -0.93
C TYR A 8 -1.71 -10.78 -0.68
N LEU A 9 -0.94 -11.43 -1.55
CA LEU A 9 0.52 -11.38 -1.53
C LEU A 9 1.02 -10.43 -2.61
N ALA A 10 1.92 -9.52 -2.26
CA ALA A 10 2.58 -8.61 -3.18
C ALA A 10 4.00 -9.07 -3.50
N ASP A 11 4.37 -9.03 -4.77
CA ASP A 11 5.71 -9.39 -5.27
C ASP A 11 6.72 -8.26 -5.05
N LYS A 12 6.26 -7.00 -5.06
CA LYS A 12 7.11 -5.85 -4.83
C LYS A 12 6.39 -4.83 -3.97
N VAL A 13 7.05 -4.39 -2.91
CA VAL A 13 6.60 -3.26 -2.10
C VAL A 13 7.75 -2.28 -1.96
N HIS A 14 7.46 -0.99 -2.11
CA HIS A 14 8.42 0.07 -1.89
C HIS A 14 7.80 1.19 -1.06
N VAL A 15 8.50 1.59 -0.01
CA VAL A 15 8.09 2.57 0.98
C VAL A 15 9.22 3.60 1.11
N HIS A 16 8.94 4.86 0.81
CA HIS A 16 9.91 5.95 0.92
C HIS A 16 9.28 7.20 1.54
N ARG A 17 10.14 8.05 2.13
CA ARG A 17 9.73 9.30 2.77
C ARG A 17 9.11 10.23 1.73
N TRP A 18 7.89 10.65 2.00
CA TRP A 18 7.19 11.65 1.22
C TRP A 18 5.99 12.19 2.03
N PRO A 19 5.59 13.46 1.86
CA PRO A 19 6.26 14.53 1.08
C PRO A 19 7.63 14.95 1.62
N GLN A 20 8.45 15.64 0.81
CA GLN A 20 9.82 16.01 1.19
C GLN A 20 9.93 16.94 2.42
N ASN A 21 8.89 17.74 2.68
CA ASN A 21 8.78 18.67 3.81
C ASN A 21 8.27 18.01 5.11
N THR A 22 8.23 16.67 5.17
CA THR A 22 7.84 15.91 6.37
C THR A 22 9.05 15.52 7.22
N PRO A 23 8.84 15.13 8.50
CA PRO A 23 9.91 14.68 9.38
C PRO A 23 10.84 13.66 8.70
N ILE A 24 12.14 13.85 8.88
CA ILE A 24 13.15 12.94 8.35
C ILE A 24 13.03 11.62 9.11
N TRP A 25 13.06 10.51 8.38
CA TRP A 25 13.18 9.20 9.01
C TRP A 25 14.58 9.05 9.58
N ASP A 26 14.69 8.59 10.81
CA ASP A 26 16.00 8.22 11.33
C ASP A 26 16.55 6.98 10.58
N ASN A 27 17.86 6.75 10.75
CA ASN A 27 18.55 5.64 10.11
C ASN A 27 17.97 4.28 10.53
N SER A 28 17.40 4.16 11.74
CA SER A 28 16.81 2.91 12.24
C SER A 28 15.53 2.56 11.49
N ILE A 29 14.64 3.53 11.30
CA ILE A 29 13.39 3.39 10.55
C ILE A 29 13.67 3.05 9.09
N GLN A 30 14.59 3.78 8.45
CA GLN A 30 14.95 3.48 7.06
C GLN A 30 15.54 2.08 6.92
N LYS A 31 16.44 1.68 7.84
CA LYS A 31 17.02 0.34 7.86
C LYS A 31 15.95 -0.74 8.06
N GLN A 32 15.00 -0.54 8.96
CA GLN A 32 13.90 -1.49 9.17
C GLN A 32 13.03 -1.65 7.93
N LEU A 33 12.62 -0.55 7.30
CA LEU A 33 11.85 -0.62 6.05
C LEU A 33 12.66 -1.26 4.93
N ASP A 34 13.97 -1.03 4.87
CA ASP A 34 14.84 -1.67 3.90
C ASP A 34 14.95 -3.18 4.10
N ASP A 35 15.26 -3.60 5.32
CA ASP A 35 15.48 -5.01 5.69
C ASP A 35 14.22 -5.86 5.53
N PHE A 36 13.03 -5.30 5.83
CA PHE A 36 11.77 -6.04 5.81
C PHE A 36 10.91 -5.80 4.56
N ILE A 37 11.05 -4.65 3.90
CA ILE A 37 10.18 -4.26 2.78
C ILE A 37 10.99 -3.99 1.50
N ASN A 38 11.76 -2.90 1.46
CA ASN A 38 12.29 -2.36 0.19
C ASN A 38 13.33 -3.25 -0.48
N LYS A 39 14.22 -3.87 0.32
CA LYS A 39 15.34 -4.70 -0.17
C LYS A 39 15.13 -6.18 0.09
N ASN A 40 14.08 -6.54 0.83
CA ASN A 40 13.66 -7.93 0.97
C ASN A 40 13.04 -8.40 -0.37
N PRO A 41 13.44 -9.55 -0.95
CA PRO A 41 12.87 -10.06 -2.20
C PRO A 41 11.64 -10.96 -2.03
N GLU A 42 11.31 -11.39 -0.81
CA GLU A 42 10.19 -12.29 -0.53
C GLU A 42 8.84 -11.63 -0.84
N LYS A 43 7.79 -12.42 -1.02
CA LYS A 43 6.45 -11.84 -1.17
C LYS A 43 5.98 -11.28 0.18
N LYS A 44 5.23 -10.18 0.14
CA LYS A 44 4.69 -9.53 1.35
C LYS A 44 3.21 -9.76 1.47
N GLN A 45 2.74 -10.15 2.65
CA GLN A 45 1.33 -10.18 2.97
C GLN A 45 0.81 -8.75 3.09
N ILE A 46 -0.24 -8.48 2.32
CA ILE A 46 -0.98 -7.21 2.34
C ILE A 46 -2.37 -7.48 2.92
N ILE A 47 -2.76 -6.65 3.87
CA ILE A 47 -4.09 -6.64 4.44
C ILE A 47 -4.66 -5.24 4.26
N VAL A 48 -5.80 -5.13 3.58
CA VAL A 48 -6.54 -3.88 3.44
C VAL A 48 -7.82 -4.01 4.21
N LYS A 49 -8.01 -3.14 5.20
CA LYS A 49 -9.17 -3.18 6.10
C LYS A 49 -9.55 -1.77 6.51
N ASP A 50 -10.83 -1.44 6.36
CA ASP A 50 -11.36 -0.11 6.65
C ASP A 50 -10.55 1.02 5.97
N LYS A 51 -9.86 1.88 6.73
CA LYS A 51 -9.00 2.95 6.20
C LYS A 51 -7.51 2.68 6.44
N ILE A 52 -7.15 1.41 6.58
CA ILE A 52 -5.80 0.95 6.92
C ILE A 52 -5.31 -0.02 5.85
N VAL A 53 -4.05 0.15 5.46
CA VAL A 53 -3.29 -0.84 4.69
C VAL A 53 -2.14 -1.33 5.55
N GLN A 54 -2.03 -2.63 5.73
CA GLN A 54 -0.95 -3.27 6.46
C GLN A 54 -0.07 -4.04 5.47
N VAL A 55 1.25 -3.84 5.59
CA VAL A 55 2.29 -4.59 4.87
C VAL A 55 3.11 -5.34 5.91
N GLU A 56 2.99 -6.67 5.95
CA GLU A 56 3.60 -7.49 7.02
C GLU A 56 3.19 -6.97 8.41
N LYS A 57 4.15 -6.44 9.19
CA LYS A 57 3.93 -5.86 10.52
C LYS A 57 3.76 -4.33 10.51
N PHE A 58 3.85 -3.69 9.36
CA PHE A 58 3.81 -2.23 9.22
C PHE A 58 2.41 -1.76 8.86
N GLU A 59 1.83 -0.94 9.72
CA GLU A 59 0.50 -0.38 9.53
C GLU A 59 0.57 1.03 8.96
N PHE A 60 -0.23 1.27 7.91
CA PHE A 60 -0.37 2.56 7.25
C PHE A 60 -1.81 3.07 7.38
N SER A 61 -1.96 4.24 7.96
CA SER A 61 -3.25 4.90 8.22
C SER A 61 -3.30 6.28 7.58
N SER A 62 -4.41 7.00 7.73
CA SER A 62 -4.59 8.35 7.15
C SER A 62 -4.28 8.40 5.65
N LEU A 63 -4.71 7.35 4.93
CA LEU A 63 -4.41 7.13 3.51
C LEU A 63 -4.92 8.29 2.64
N LYS A 64 -4.09 8.73 1.69
CA LYS A 64 -4.39 9.82 0.73
C LYS A 64 -3.82 9.49 -0.65
N LYS A 65 -4.32 10.18 -1.68
CA LYS A 65 -3.88 10.05 -3.08
C LYS A 65 -3.75 8.59 -3.53
N ILE A 66 -4.78 7.82 -3.22
CA ILE A 66 -4.83 6.39 -3.50
C ILE A 66 -5.08 6.20 -5.00
N GLY A 67 -4.09 5.68 -5.71
CA GLY A 67 -4.16 5.27 -7.11
C GLY A 67 -4.08 3.75 -7.23
N ILE A 68 -4.97 3.16 -8.03
CA ILE A 68 -4.98 1.72 -8.32
C ILE A 68 -4.93 1.56 -9.83
N SER A 69 -4.03 0.72 -10.34
CA SER A 69 -3.81 0.55 -11.77
C SER A 69 -3.51 -0.89 -12.16
N VAL A 70 -3.86 -1.21 -13.40
CA VAL A 70 -3.51 -2.43 -14.11
C VAL A 70 -2.85 -2.02 -15.43
N PRO A 71 -1.58 -2.38 -15.68
CA PRO A 71 -0.95 -2.13 -16.97
C PRO A 71 -1.47 -3.09 -18.04
N LEU A 72 -1.58 -2.59 -19.27
CA LEU A 72 -2.21 -3.31 -20.40
C LEU A 72 -1.53 -4.64 -20.81
N PHE A 73 -0.24 -4.80 -20.52
CA PHE A 73 0.58 -5.90 -21.04
C PHE A 73 1.15 -6.81 -19.95
N LYS A 74 0.69 -6.67 -18.71
CA LYS A 74 1.17 -7.48 -17.60
C LYS A 74 0.02 -7.90 -16.71
N ASN A 75 0.12 -9.12 -16.20
CA ASN A 75 -0.81 -9.67 -15.22
C ASN A 75 -0.45 -9.15 -13.81
N GLU A 76 -0.49 -7.83 -13.64
CA GLU A 76 -0.16 -7.17 -12.38
C GLU A 76 -1.21 -6.13 -11.98
N CYS A 77 -1.39 -5.97 -10.67
CA CYS A 77 -2.17 -4.88 -10.08
C CYS A 77 -1.22 -4.08 -9.19
N THR A 78 -1.26 -2.75 -9.33
CA THR A 78 -0.46 -1.85 -8.50
C THR A 78 -1.37 -0.89 -7.75
N ILE A 79 -1.14 -0.76 -6.44
CA ILE A 79 -1.72 0.30 -5.61
C ILE A 79 -0.60 1.21 -5.11
N ILE A 80 -0.85 2.52 -5.20
CA ILE A 80 0.06 3.58 -4.75
C ILE A 80 -0.73 4.53 -3.86
N PHE A 81 -0.16 4.95 -2.74
CA PHE A 81 -0.81 5.89 -1.82
C PHE A 81 0.19 6.60 -0.92
N GLU A 82 -0.20 7.78 -0.43
CA GLU A 82 0.45 8.46 0.68
C GLU A 82 -0.22 8.05 2.00
N ALA A 83 0.56 7.87 3.07
CA ALA A 83 0.03 7.46 4.36
C ALA A 83 0.89 7.94 5.53
N GLN A 84 0.32 7.83 6.72
CA GLN A 84 1.03 7.94 7.98
C GLN A 84 1.42 6.53 8.48
N PHE A 85 2.63 6.39 9.03
CA PHE A 85 3.04 5.23 9.83
C PHE A 85 3.71 5.73 11.12
N GLY A 86 3.15 5.39 12.28
CA GLY A 86 3.53 6.03 13.54
C GLY A 86 3.35 7.56 13.46
N ALA A 87 4.40 8.32 13.75
CA ALA A 87 4.42 9.79 13.64
C ALA A 87 5.02 10.31 12.30
N LEU A 88 5.26 9.41 11.34
CA LEU A 88 5.97 9.69 10.10
C LEU A 88 5.05 9.55 8.88
N PHE A 89 5.51 10.08 7.75
CA PHE A 89 4.78 10.05 6.48
C PHE A 89 5.56 9.26 5.44
N ALA A 90 4.82 8.51 4.61
CA ALA A 90 5.36 7.65 3.59
C ALA A 90 4.54 7.72 2.30
N HIS A 91 5.20 7.41 1.19
CA HIS A 91 4.58 7.06 -0.07
C HIS A 91 4.91 5.59 -0.38
N ILE A 92 3.87 4.81 -0.62
CA ILE A 92 3.91 3.36 -0.69
C ILE A 92 3.49 2.92 -2.09
N HIS A 93 4.23 1.98 -2.66
CA HIS A 93 3.96 1.33 -3.94
C HIS A 93 3.88 -0.17 -3.69
N ILE A 94 2.75 -0.80 -4.00
CA ILE A 94 2.53 -2.24 -3.83
C ILE A 94 2.15 -2.80 -5.19
N THR A 95 2.97 -3.69 -5.73
CA THR A 95 2.72 -4.39 -6.99
C THR A 95 2.55 -5.88 -6.72
N THR A 96 1.44 -6.43 -7.20
CA THR A 96 1.13 -7.86 -7.16
C THR A 96 1.08 -8.41 -8.57
N LYS A 97 1.82 -9.49 -8.83
CA LYS A 97 1.78 -10.29 -10.05
C LYS A 97 1.11 -11.61 -9.72
N SER A 98 -0.09 -11.81 -10.24
CA SER A 98 -0.92 -12.97 -9.92
C SER A 98 -1.85 -13.25 -11.08
N GLU A 99 -2.27 -14.51 -11.25
CA GLU A 99 -3.37 -14.84 -12.17
C GLU A 99 -4.68 -14.16 -11.74
N ASN A 100 -4.88 -13.99 -10.43
CA ASN A 100 -6.08 -13.35 -9.86
C ASN A 100 -5.94 -11.82 -9.70
N TYR A 101 -5.05 -11.18 -10.47
CA TYR A 101 -4.78 -9.74 -10.32
C TYR A 101 -6.02 -8.86 -10.59
N ILE A 102 -6.92 -9.29 -11.48
CA ILE A 102 -8.18 -8.59 -11.77
C ILE A 102 -9.12 -8.61 -10.56
N ASP A 103 -9.22 -9.73 -9.85
CA ASP A 103 -10.05 -9.83 -8.65
C ASP A 103 -9.51 -8.94 -7.53
N ILE A 104 -8.19 -8.89 -7.37
CA ILE A 104 -7.54 -7.97 -6.42
C ILE A 104 -7.82 -6.52 -6.82
N PHE A 105 -7.67 -6.19 -8.11
CA PHE A 105 -7.98 -4.85 -8.63
C PHE A 105 -9.43 -4.44 -8.32
N ASN A 106 -10.41 -5.29 -8.65
CA ASN A 106 -11.82 -5.01 -8.42
C ASN A 106 -12.15 -4.82 -6.93
N GLN A 107 -11.55 -5.64 -6.05
CA GLN A 107 -11.70 -5.48 -4.61
C GLN A 107 -11.09 -4.15 -4.12
N LEU A 108 -9.89 -3.81 -4.58
CA LEU A 108 -9.24 -2.54 -4.22
C LEU A 108 -10.01 -1.32 -4.73
N ILE A 109 -10.56 -1.37 -5.94
CA ILE A 109 -11.41 -0.29 -6.48
C ILE A 109 -12.67 -0.12 -5.62
N THR A 110 -13.38 -1.22 -5.36
CA THR A 110 -14.58 -1.22 -4.50
C THR A 110 -14.29 -0.65 -3.12
N TRP A 111 -13.16 -1.06 -2.51
CA TRP A 111 -12.70 -0.54 -1.23
C TRP A 111 -12.44 0.96 -1.27
N ARG A 112 -11.67 1.44 -2.28
CA ARG A 112 -11.33 2.85 -2.43
C ARG A 112 -12.60 3.69 -2.53
N GLU A 113 -13.54 3.30 -3.38
CA GLU A 113 -14.80 4.02 -3.57
C GLU A 113 -15.68 4.03 -2.31
N SER A 114 -15.66 2.94 -1.54
CA SER A 114 -16.45 2.82 -0.31
C SER A 114 -15.92 3.69 0.84
N PHE A 115 -14.60 3.79 0.99
CA PHE A 115 -13.98 4.47 2.14
C PHE A 115 -13.43 5.87 1.80
N PHE A 116 -13.22 6.17 0.52
CA PHE A 116 -12.64 7.41 0.00
C PHE A 116 -13.43 7.95 -1.21
N PRO A 117 -14.75 8.22 -1.06
CA PRO A 117 -15.61 8.65 -2.17
C PRO A 117 -15.23 10.02 -2.76
N ASN A 118 -14.50 10.85 -2.00
CA ASN A 118 -13.99 12.16 -2.42
C ASN A 118 -12.47 12.20 -2.25
N PRO A 119 -11.69 11.69 -3.21
CA PRO A 119 -10.22 11.64 -3.10
C PRO A 119 -9.53 13.01 -3.23
N ASP A 120 -10.27 14.05 -3.63
CA ASP A 120 -9.77 15.38 -3.98
C ASP A 120 -10.11 16.50 -2.96
N ILE A 121 -10.68 16.16 -1.79
CA ILE A 121 -11.02 17.13 -0.72
C ILE A 121 -10.21 16.84 0.55
#